data_AF-A0A8K1GHB5-F1
#
_entry.id   AF-A0A8K1GHB5-F1
#
_cell.length_a   1.000
_cell.length_b   1.000
_cell.length_c   1.000
_cell.angle_alpha   90.00
_cell.angle_beta   90.00
_cell.angle_gamma   90.00
#
_symmetry.space_group_name_H-M   'P 1'
#
loop_
_entity.id
_entity.type
_entity.pdbx_description
1 polymer ?
#
loop_
_entity_poly.entity_id
_entity_poly.type
_entity_poly.pdbx_seq_one_letter_code
_entity_poly.pdbx_strand_id
1 'polypeptide(L)'
;MEKIILGGIEKHLEDNAVISHSNHGFMRGKSCLLNLTSFYNRATHPADQGKPGDVMFLDFSRTLDTVSHRILLDKMSSTQLDKHIMGRDSEDTKFNDDTKLGGAVDFLMSKEVLQRP
;
A
#
# COMPACT_ATOMS: atom_id res chain seq x y z
N MET A 1 20.82 -15.03 1.40
CA MET A 1 20.52 -14.30 0.16
C MET A 1 19.22 -13.53 0.29
N GLU A 2 18.11 -14.18 0.64
CA GLU A 2 16.79 -13.52 0.81
C GLU A 2 16.80 -12.30 1.75
N LYS A 3 17.43 -12.41 2.93
CA LYS A 3 17.52 -11.26 3.87
C LYS A 3 18.25 -10.04 3.30
N ILE A 4 19.20 -10.25 2.38
CA ILE A 4 19.95 -9.16 1.72
C ILE A 4 19.03 -8.48 0.70
N ILE A 5 18.32 -9.28 -0.11
CA ILE A 5 17.34 -8.78 -1.08
C ILE A 5 16.23 -8.01 -0.37
N LEU A 6 15.69 -8.58 0.72
CA LEU A 6 14.67 -7.93 1.55
C LEU A 6 15.16 -6.58 2.08
N GLY A 7 16.38 -6.51 2.62
CA GLY A 7 16.94 -5.25 3.12
C GLY A 7 17.11 -4.19 2.03
N GLY A 8 17.45 -4.59 0.80
CA GLY A 8 17.50 -3.69 -0.35
C GLY A 8 16.11 -3.19 -0.76
N ILE A 9 15.11 -4.09 -0.78
CA ILE A 9 13.71 -3.74 -1.07
C ILE A 9 13.17 -2.76 -0.04
N GLU A 10 13.29 -3.07 1.25
CA GLU A 10 12.80 -2.21 2.33
C GLU A 10 13.39 -0.80 2.22
N LYS A 11 14.70 -0.71 2.00
CA LYS A 11 15.39 0.56 1.82
C LYS A 11 14.85 1.35 0.62
N HIS A 12 14.71 0.71 -0.54
CA HIS A 12 14.19 1.36 -1.75
C HIS A 12 12.75 1.86 -1.55
N LEU A 13 11.90 1.06 -0.91
CA LEU A 13 10.52 1.44 -0.63
C LEU A 13 10.41 2.62 0.36
N GLU A 14 11.32 2.69 1.33
CA GLU A 14 11.43 3.82 2.27
C GLU A 14 11.97 5.08 1.59
N ASP A 15 13.11 5.00 0.90
CA ASP A 15 13.81 6.15 0.28
C ASP A 15 12.97 6.83 -0.81
N ASN A 16 12.14 6.06 -1.52
CA ASN A 16 11.30 6.56 -2.61
C ASN A 16 9.83 6.78 -2.21
N ALA A 17 9.49 6.63 -0.92
CA ALA A 17 8.12 6.76 -0.41
C ALA A 17 7.06 5.96 -1.21
N VAL A 18 7.44 4.79 -1.73
CA VAL A 18 6.57 3.92 -2.55
C VAL A 18 5.41 3.39 -1.72
N ILE A 19 5.66 3.15 -0.43
CA ILE A 19 4.68 2.64 0.53
C ILE A 19 4.21 3.80 1.41
N SER A 20 2.89 3.95 1.56
CA SER A 20 2.29 4.97 2.43
C SER A 20 2.75 4.81 3.88
N HIS A 21 2.93 5.94 4.57
CA HIS A 21 3.26 5.95 6.00
C HIS A 21 2.19 5.25 6.86
N SER A 22 0.93 5.17 6.39
CA SER A 22 -0.15 4.44 7.08
C SER A 22 -0.01 2.92 6.99
N ASN A 23 0.79 2.38 6.07
CA ASN A 23 1.00 0.94 5.98
C ASN A 23 1.88 0.47 7.15
N HIS A 24 1.40 -0.52 7.90
CA HIS A 24 2.11 -1.11 9.04
C HIS A 24 2.52 -2.57 8.80
N GLY A 25 2.00 -3.20 7.74
CA GLY A 25 2.33 -4.58 7.40
C GLY A 25 3.72 -4.68 6.76
N PHE A 26 4.52 -5.65 7.20
CA PHE A 26 5.81 -6.01 6.61
C PHE A 26 6.82 -4.85 6.51
N MET A 27 6.72 -3.83 7.37
CA MET A 27 7.64 -2.70 7.44
C MET A 27 8.47 -2.76 8.72
N ARG A 28 9.76 -2.47 8.61
CA ARG A 28 10.65 -2.41 9.77
C ARG A 28 10.18 -1.35 10.77
N GLY A 29 10.20 -1.69 12.05
CA GLY A 29 9.80 -0.77 13.13
C GLY A 29 8.30 -0.49 13.22
N LYS A 30 7.46 -1.12 12.39
CA LYS A 30 6.00 -1.06 12.49
C LYS A 30 5.44 -2.37 13.00
N SER A 31 4.33 -2.30 13.72
CA SER A 31 3.70 -3.45 14.35
C SER A 31 2.18 -3.38 14.26
N CYS A 32 1.53 -4.53 14.47
CA CYS A 32 0.07 -4.61 14.54
C CYS A 32 -0.50 -3.72 15.66
N LEU A 33 0.21 -3.60 16.78
CA LEU A 33 -0.21 -2.74 17.89
C LEU A 33 -0.17 -1.25 17.47
N LEU A 34 0.93 -0.80 16.85
CA LEU A 34 1.02 0.57 16.34
C LEU A 34 -0.05 0.86 15.28
N ASN A 35 -0.34 -0.13 14.43
CA ASN A 35 -1.42 -0.02 13.45
C ASN A 35 -2.77 0.23 14.12
N LEU A 36 -3.11 -0.59 15.13
CA LEU A 36 -4.37 -0.49 15.85
C LEU A 36 -4.48 0.84 16.59
N THR A 37 -3.41 1.28 17.25
CA THR A 37 -3.38 2.59 17.91
C THR A 37 -3.55 3.73 16.91
N SER A 38 -2.88 3.68 15.75
CA SER A 38 -3.04 4.69 14.69
C SER A 38 -4.46 4.70 14.14
N PHE A 39 -5.06 3.53 13.97
CA PHE A 39 -6.45 3.39 13.53
C PHE A 39 -7.43 4.02 14.52
N TYR A 40 -7.36 3.66 15.81
CA TYR A 40 -8.25 4.23 16.82
C TYR A 40 -8.11 5.75 16.89
N ASN A 41 -6.90 6.28 16.92
CA ASN A 41 -6.69 7.73 16.93
C ASN A 41 -7.35 8.43 15.73
N ARG A 42 -7.33 7.81 14.54
CA ARG A 42 -8.01 8.34 13.34
C ARG A 42 -9.52 8.20 13.41
N ALA A 43 -10.03 7.10 13.99
CA ALA A 43 -11.46 6.83 14.08
C ALA A 43 -12.15 7.65 15.17
N THR A 44 -11.49 7.83 16.32
CA THR A 44 -12.09 8.52 17.47
C THR A 44 -12.03 10.03 17.34
N HIS A 45 -11.00 10.61 16.70
CA HIS A 45 -10.87 12.06 16.59
C HIS A 45 -12.08 12.75 15.89
N PRO A 46 -12.63 12.23 14.78
CA PRO A 46 -13.90 12.73 14.23
C PRO A 46 -15.10 12.43 15.14
N ALA A 47 -15.14 11.26 15.78
CA ALA A 47 -16.24 10.86 16.66
C ALA A 47 -16.37 11.79 17.88
N ASP A 48 -15.24 12.21 18.46
CA ASP A 48 -15.17 13.19 19.56
C ASP A 48 -15.72 14.56 19.15
N GLN A 49 -15.67 14.89 17.85
CA GLN A 49 -16.25 16.09 17.27
C GLN A 49 -17.72 15.92 16.86
N GLY A 50 -18.34 14.78 17.20
CA GLY A 50 -19.70 14.45 16.80
C GLY A 50 -19.88 14.21 15.31
N LYS A 51 -18.79 13.98 14.56
CA LYS A 51 -18.86 13.69 13.13
C LYS A 51 -19.11 12.20 12.93
N PRO A 52 -20.12 11.82 12.12
CA PRO A 52 -20.34 10.42 11.79
C PRO A 52 -19.15 9.89 10.99
N GLY A 53 -18.82 8.62 11.19
CA GLY A 53 -17.76 7.93 10.46
C GLY A 53 -18.07 6.45 10.36
N ASP A 54 -17.73 5.87 9.20
CA ASP A 54 -17.86 4.45 8.93
C ASP A 54 -16.49 3.79 8.84
N VAL A 55 -16.43 2.50 9.18
CA VAL A 55 -15.21 1.69 9.10
C VAL A 55 -15.51 0.50 8.19
N MET A 56 -14.71 0.35 7.14
CA MET A 56 -14.73 -0.82 6.26
C MET A 56 -13.49 -1.67 6.52
N PHE A 57 -13.70 -2.94 6.84
CA PHE A 57 -12.62 -3.93 6.93
C PHE A 57 -12.57 -4.73 5.62
N LEU A 58 -11.40 -4.74 4.98
CA LEU A 58 -11.14 -5.48 3.76
C LEU A 58 -10.08 -6.54 4.04
N ASP A 59 -10.35 -7.77 3.63
CA ASP A 59 -9.39 -8.87 3.71
C ASP A 59 -9.37 -9.64 2.40
N PHE A 60 -8.21 -10.18 2.07
CA PHE A 60 -7.97 -10.93 0.85
C PHE A 60 -7.57 -12.35 1.21
N SER A 61 -8.35 -13.33 0.78
CA SER A 61 -8.01 -14.73 1.00
C SER A 61 -6.78 -15.12 0.19
N ARG A 62 -5.77 -15.73 0.85
CA ARG A 62 -4.57 -16.28 0.19
C ARG A 62 -3.88 -15.28 -0.74
N THR A 63 -3.63 -14.07 -0.27
CA THR A 63 -3.01 -12.99 -1.06
C THR A 63 -1.76 -13.42 -1.80
N LEU A 64 -0.87 -14.15 -1.14
CA LEU A 64 0.40 -14.56 -1.75
C LEU A 64 0.21 -15.64 -2.83
N ASP A 65 -0.81 -16.49 -2.70
CA ASP A 65 -1.09 -17.54 -3.69
C ASP A 65 -1.91 -17.03 -4.89
N THR A 66 -2.60 -15.90 -4.73
CA THR A 66 -3.54 -15.37 -5.74
C THR A 66 -3.00 -14.17 -6.51
N VAL A 67 -1.90 -13.55 -6.07
CA VAL A 67 -1.28 -12.45 -6.79
C VAL A 67 -0.73 -12.93 -8.14
N SER A 68 -1.21 -12.31 -9.22
CA SER A 68 -0.69 -12.56 -10.58
C SER A 68 0.76 -12.11 -10.71
N HIS A 69 1.63 -13.00 -11.20
CA HIS A 69 3.03 -12.70 -11.46
C HIS A 69 3.23 -11.53 -12.43
N ARG A 70 2.37 -11.40 -13.45
CA ARG A 70 2.43 -10.26 -14.38
C ARG A 70 2.19 -8.94 -13.66
N ILE A 71 1.14 -8.86 -12.85
CA ILE A 71 0.80 -7.65 -12.09
C ILE A 71 1.93 -7.31 -11.09
N LEU A 72 2.51 -8.32 -10.45
CA LEU A 72 3.63 -8.11 -9.54
C LEU A 72 4.85 -7.52 -10.27
N LEU A 73 5.24 -8.08 -11.41
CA LEU A 73 6.35 -7.60 -12.22
C LEU A 73 6.12 -6.19 -12.78
N ASP A 74 4.91 -5.89 -13.22
CA ASP A 74 4.53 -4.56 -13.70
C ASP A 74 4.66 -3.52 -12.57
N LYS A 75 4.19 -3.87 -11.35
CA LYS A 75 4.36 -3.02 -10.16
C LYS A 75 5.82 -2.83 -9.75
N MET A 76 6.64 -3.88 -9.84
CA MET A 76 8.08 -3.78 -9.57
C MET A 76 8.76 -2.83 -10.55
N SER A 77 8.37 -2.87 -11.82
CA SER A 77 8.92 -2.02 -12.88
C SER A 77 8.48 -0.55 -12.70
N SER A 78 7.20 -0.31 -12.38
CA SER A 78 6.69 1.05 -12.16
C SER A 78 7.30 1.74 -10.94
N THR A 79 7.75 0.94 -9.96
CA THR A 79 8.41 1.43 -8.75
C THR A 79 9.94 1.46 -8.87
N GLN A 80 10.49 1.10 -10.05
CA GLN A 80 11.93 0.99 -10.32
C GLN A 80 12.67 0.01 -9.39
N LEU A 81 11.91 -0.87 -8.74
CA LEU A 81 12.44 -1.86 -7.81
C LEU A 81 13.22 -2.94 -8.56
N ASP A 82 12.80 -3.25 -9.79
CA ASP A 82 13.50 -4.14 -10.69
C ASP A 82 14.92 -3.65 -11.01
N LYS A 83 15.12 -2.35 -11.23
CA LYS A 83 16.43 -1.74 -11.47
C LYS A 83 17.32 -1.83 -10.24
N HIS A 84 16.75 -1.56 -9.07
CA HIS A 84 17.46 -1.57 -7.78
C HIS A 84 17.91 -2.99 -7.38
N ILE A 85 17.11 -4.02 -7.66
CA ILE A 85 17.42 -5.41 -7.30
C ILE A 85 18.23 -6.12 -8.41
N MET A 86 17.85 -5.93 -9.68
CA MET A 86 18.38 -6.73 -10.80
C MET A 86 19.50 -6.03 -11.58
N GLY A 87 19.82 -4.76 -11.29
CA GLY A 87 20.88 -4.02 -12.00
C GLY A 87 20.62 -3.87 -13.50
N ARG A 88 19.35 -3.91 -13.94
CA ARG A 88 18.99 -3.71 -15.34
C ARG A 88 18.87 -2.22 -15.65
N ASP A 89 19.90 -1.68 -16.30
CA ASP A 89 19.73 -0.52 -17.17
C ASP A 89 19.04 -1.03 -18.44
N SER A 90 17.81 -0.61 -18.72
CA SER A 90 17.22 -0.88 -20.03
C SER A 90 16.37 0.29 -20.49
N GLU A 91 16.79 0.83 -21.63
CA GLU A 91 15.87 1.32 -22.64
C GLU A 91 14.88 0.19 -22.99
N ASP A 92 13.65 0.61 -23.30
CA ASP A 92 12.58 -0.19 -23.89
C ASP A 92 11.88 -1.24 -23.02
N THR A 93 10.71 -0.87 -22.49
CA THR A 93 9.43 -1.28 -23.10
C THR A 93 8.27 -0.58 -22.41
N LYS A 94 7.65 0.35 -23.14
CA LYS A 94 6.44 1.06 -22.72
C LYS A 94 5.24 0.15 -23.02
N PHE A 95 4.85 -0.70 -22.09
CA PHE A 95 3.57 -1.41 -22.15
C PHE A 95 2.53 -0.53 -21.45
N ASN A 96 1.68 0.14 -22.23
CA ASN A 96 0.52 0.83 -21.70
C ASN A 96 -0.53 -0.22 -21.30
N ASP A 97 -0.99 -0.18 -20.05
CA ASP A 97 -2.23 -0.86 -19.66
C ASP A 97 -2.90 -0.15 -18.48
N ASP A 98 -4.20 0.09 -18.63
CA ASP A 98 -5.00 1.13 -17.96
C ASP A 98 -5.59 0.69 -16.61
N THR A 99 -4.94 -0.22 -15.89
CA THR A 99 -5.49 -0.72 -14.62
C THR A 99 -4.98 0.10 -13.44
N LYS A 100 -5.68 1.21 -13.14
CA LYS A 100 -5.54 1.94 -11.88
C LYS A 100 -5.98 1.07 -10.70
N LEU A 101 -5.06 0.23 -10.20
CA LEU A 101 -5.10 -0.31 -8.85
C LEU A 101 -3.82 0.09 -8.12
N GLY A 102 -3.60 1.41 -8.10
CA GLY A 102 -2.76 2.08 -7.13
C GLY A 102 -3.44 1.94 -5.77
N GLY A 103 -3.16 0.83 -5.09
CA GLY A 103 -3.56 0.60 -3.71
C GLY A 103 -2.80 1.55 -2.79
N ALA A 104 -3.21 2.81 -2.76
CA ALA A 104 -3.34 3.48 -1.48
C ALA A 104 -4.64 2.94 -0.90
N VAL A 105 -4.55 2.09 0.13
CA VAL A 105 -5.63 1.97 1.10
C VAL A 105 -5.57 3.23 1.96
N ASP A 106 -5.69 4.39 1.30
CA ASP A 106 -6.10 5.59 1.98
C ASP A 106 -7.57 5.34 2.25
N PHE A 107 -7.84 5.15 3.53
CA PHE A 107 -9.16 5.12 4.13
C PHE A 107 -10.03 6.11 3.38
N LEU A 108 -10.93 5.60 2.53
CA LEU A 108 -11.84 6.41 1.74
C LEU A 108 -12.76 7.14 2.71
N MET A 109 -12.34 8.33 3.13
CA MET A 109 -13.23 9.37 3.62
C MET A 109 -14.01 9.87 2.41
N SER A 110 -15.01 9.10 1.97
CA SER A 110 -16.00 9.61 1.03
C SER A 110 -16.90 10.58 1.78
N LYS A 111 -16.53 11.87 1.75
CA LYS A 111 -17.54 12.91 1.62
C LYS A 111 -18.27 12.65 0.30
N GLU A 112 -19.51 12.19 0.36
CA GLU A 112 -20.62 12.97 -0.19
C GLU A 112 -21.98 12.37 0.20
N VAL A 113 -22.77 13.27 0.77
CA VAL A 113 -24.20 13.22 1.03
C VAL A 113 -24.96 12.64 -0.17
N LEU A 114 -25.78 11.63 0.05
CA LEU A 114 -27.04 11.51 -0.70
C LEU A 114 -28.20 11.50 0.29
N GLN A 115 -28.95 12.61 0.28
CA GLN A 115 -30.23 12.73 0.94
C GLN A 115 -31.25 11.78 0.29
N ARG A 116 -31.89 10.95 1.14
CA ARG A 116 -33.35 10.67 1.23
C ARG A 116 -34.04 10.00 0.03
N PRO A 117 -35.25 9.40 0.20
CA PRO A 117 -36.18 9.43 1.35
C PRO A 117 -36.12 8.22 2.28
#